data_AF-F7HZV9-F1
#
_entry.id   AF-F7HZV9-F1
#
_cell.length_a   1.000
_cell.length_b   1.000
_cell.length_c   1.000
_cell.angle_alpha   90.00
_cell.angle_beta   90.00
_cell.angle_gamma   90.00
#
_symmetry.space_group_name_H-M   'P 1'
#
loop_
_entity.id
_entity.type
_entity.pdbx_description
1 polymer ?
#
loop_
_entity_poly.entity_id
_entity_poly.type
_entity_poly.pdbx_seq_one_letter_code
_entity_poly.pdbx_strand_id
1 'polypeptide(L)'
;MDGEDIPDFSSLKEETAYWKELSLKYKQSFQEARDELVEFQEGSRELEAELEAQLVQAEQRNRDLQADNQRLKYEVEALKEKLEHQYAQSYKQVSVLEDDLSQTRAIKEQLHKYVRELEQANDDLERAKRATIVSLEDFEQRLNQAIERNAFLESELDEKESLLVSVQRLKDEARDLRQELAVRERQQEVTRKSAPSSPTLDCEKMDSAVQASLSLPATPVGKGTENTFPSPKAIPNGFGTSPLTPSARISALNIVGDLLRKVGALESKLAACRNFAKDQASRKSYISGNVNCGVLNGNGTKFSRTGHTSFFDKGAVGFT
;
A
#
# COMPACT_ATOMS: atom_id res chain seq x y z
N MET A 1 31.95 52.93 94.37
CA MET A 1 32.43 52.62 95.74
C MET A 1 32.37 53.94 96.48
N ASP A 2 31.15 54.33 96.83
CA ASP A 2 30.94 55.51 97.65
C ASP A 2 31.45 55.14 99.05
N GLY A 3 32.47 55.86 99.51
CA GLY A 3 32.93 55.75 100.88
C GLY A 3 31.88 56.37 101.77
N GLU A 4 30.99 55.55 102.33
CA GLU A 4 30.09 56.00 103.38
C GLU A 4 30.95 56.35 104.61
N ASP A 5 31.09 57.66 104.86
CA ASP A 5 31.68 58.18 106.08
C ASP A 5 30.95 57.59 107.28
N ILE A 6 31.69 56.92 108.17
CA ILE A 6 31.14 56.27 109.36
C ILE A 6 30.55 57.38 110.25
N PRO A 7 29.23 57.37 110.54
CA PRO A 7 28.60 58.39 111.37
C PRO A 7 29.15 58.38 112.80
N ASP A 8 29.34 59.55 113.43
CA ASP A 8 29.68 59.63 114.85
C ASP A 8 28.46 59.27 115.73
N PHE A 9 28.64 58.36 116.69
CA PHE A 9 27.54 57.82 117.51
C PHE A 9 27.50 58.43 118.91
N SER A 10 26.31 58.80 119.38
CA SER A 10 26.08 59.35 120.73
C SER A 10 26.10 58.28 121.83
N SER A 11 25.97 57.00 121.49
CA SER A 11 26.08 55.87 122.43
C SER A 11 26.50 54.57 121.74
N LEU A 12 27.16 53.68 122.48
CA LEU A 12 27.55 52.32 122.03
C LEU A 12 26.35 51.49 121.52
N LYS A 13 25.14 51.82 122.00
CA LYS A 13 23.87 51.18 121.61
C LYS A 13 23.38 51.64 120.24
N GLU A 14 23.60 52.91 119.89
CA GLU A 14 23.34 53.46 118.54
C GLU A 14 24.34 52.93 117.52
N GLU A 15 25.62 52.87 117.87
CA GLU A 15 26.67 52.29 117.01
C GLU A 15 26.36 50.81 116.68
N THR A 16 26.01 50.02 117.69
CA THR A 16 25.62 48.61 117.50
C THR A 16 24.36 48.49 116.63
N ALA A 17 23.39 49.41 116.78
CA ALA A 17 22.17 49.41 115.98
C ALA A 17 22.45 49.78 114.52
N TYR A 18 23.31 50.78 114.26
CA TYR A 18 23.73 51.18 112.93
C TYR A 18 24.47 50.05 112.20
N TRP A 19 25.51 49.46 112.81
CA TRP A 19 26.23 48.35 112.18
C TRP A 19 25.35 47.11 111.97
N LYS A 20 24.40 46.86 112.87
CA LYS A 20 23.40 45.79 112.69
C LYS A 20 22.50 46.09 111.50
N GLU A 21 21.97 47.30 111.37
CA GLU A 21 21.15 47.70 110.22
C GLU A 21 21.93 47.65 108.90
N LEU A 22 23.17 48.15 108.89
CA LEU A 22 24.05 48.14 107.72
C LEU A 22 24.41 46.71 107.30
N SER A 23 24.72 45.82 108.24
CA SER A 23 24.94 44.40 107.97
C SER A 23 23.69 43.71 107.42
N LEU A 24 22.50 44.13 107.88
CA LEU A 24 21.22 43.62 107.37
C LEU A 24 21.00 44.06 105.92
N LYS A 25 21.27 45.34 105.60
CA LYS A 25 21.19 45.89 104.24
C LYS A 25 22.15 45.18 103.29
N TYR A 26 23.42 44.99 103.68
CA TYR A 26 24.38 44.26 102.84
C TYR A 26 24.02 42.79 102.69
N LYS A 27 23.52 42.14 103.75
CA LYS A 27 23.03 40.76 103.67
C LYS A 27 21.85 40.65 102.69
N GLN A 28 20.92 41.61 102.74
CA GLN A 28 19.79 41.67 101.81
C GLN A 28 20.28 41.89 100.38
N SER A 29 21.13 42.88 100.13
CA SER A 29 21.68 43.14 98.79
C SER A 29 22.49 41.96 98.24
N PHE A 30 23.28 41.28 99.07
CA PHE A 30 23.96 40.05 98.68
C PHE A 30 22.98 38.94 98.32
N GLN A 31 21.92 38.79 99.11
CA GLN A 31 20.87 37.80 98.86
C GLN A 31 20.15 38.08 97.54
N GLU A 32 19.77 39.33 97.28
CA GLU A 32 19.15 39.77 96.03
C GLU A 32 20.07 39.51 94.81
N ALA A 33 21.35 39.91 94.88
CA ALA A 33 22.31 39.66 93.80
C ALA A 33 22.56 38.16 93.57
N ARG A 34 22.53 37.36 94.64
CA ARG A 34 22.66 35.89 94.54
C ARG A 34 21.44 35.29 93.87
N ASP A 35 20.24 35.72 94.24
CA ASP A 35 19.00 35.20 93.68
C ASP A 35 18.85 35.65 92.21
N GLU A 36 19.24 36.89 91.86
CA GLU A 36 19.33 37.37 90.47
C GLU A 36 20.31 36.54 89.62
N LEU A 37 21.49 36.20 90.17
CA LEU A 37 22.45 35.35 89.49
C LEU A 37 21.88 33.95 89.23
N VAL A 38 21.13 33.38 90.18
CA VAL A 38 20.49 32.07 90.02
C VAL A 38 19.42 32.14 88.93
N GLU A 39 18.56 33.16 88.94
CA GLU A 39 17.54 33.36 87.91
C GLU A 39 18.17 33.50 86.51
N PHE A 40 19.26 34.27 86.40
CA PHE A 40 19.99 34.41 85.13
C PHE A 40 20.60 33.07 84.66
N GLN A 41 21.16 32.28 85.57
CA GLN A 41 21.72 30.96 85.25
C GLN A 41 20.64 29.97 84.82
N GLU A 42 19.49 29.98 85.50
CA GLU A 42 18.34 29.13 85.16
C GLU A 42 17.76 29.52 83.79
N GLY A 43 17.54 30.82 83.56
CA GLY A 43 17.07 31.32 82.26
C GLY A 43 18.04 31.04 81.11
N SER A 44 19.36 31.09 81.36
CA SER A 44 20.37 30.71 80.37
C SER A 44 20.29 29.23 80.02
N ARG A 45 20.12 28.35 81.02
CA ARG A 45 19.96 26.90 80.79
C ARG A 45 18.67 26.56 80.05
N GLU A 46 17.57 27.24 80.36
CA GLU A 46 16.30 27.05 79.65
C GLU A 46 16.45 27.44 78.17
N LEU A 47 17.07 28.60 77.89
CA LEU A 47 17.35 29.04 76.53
C LEU A 47 18.28 28.09 75.77
N GLU A 48 19.34 27.60 76.42
CA GLU A 48 20.23 26.59 75.84
C GLU A 48 19.46 25.32 75.47
N ALA A 49 18.60 24.82 76.37
CA ALA A 49 17.77 23.64 76.09
C ALA A 49 16.79 23.87 74.93
N GLU A 50 16.20 25.06 74.80
CA GLU A 50 15.35 25.42 73.66
C GLU A 50 16.13 25.44 72.34
N LEU A 51 17.34 26.02 72.34
CA LEU A 51 18.21 26.06 71.16
C LEU A 51 18.67 24.66 70.75
N GLU A 52 19.03 23.81 71.72
CA GLU A 52 19.37 22.41 71.49
C GLU A 52 18.18 21.64 70.90
N ALA A 53 16.97 21.84 71.43
CA ALA A 53 15.76 21.23 70.88
C ALA A 53 15.50 21.66 69.43
N GLN A 54 15.67 22.95 69.12
CA GLN A 54 15.55 23.47 67.75
C GLN A 54 16.61 22.88 66.81
N LEU A 55 17.86 22.76 67.29
CA LEU A 55 18.96 22.17 66.53
C LEU A 55 18.66 20.71 66.19
N VAL A 56 18.22 19.91 67.18
CA VAL A 56 17.83 18.50 66.96
C VAL A 56 16.71 18.37 65.94
N GLN A 57 15.68 19.21 66.02
CA GLN A 57 14.61 19.22 65.02
C GLN A 57 15.12 19.60 63.62
N ALA A 58 16.03 20.58 63.53
CA ALA A 58 16.63 20.98 62.26
C ALA A 58 17.49 19.87 61.65
N GLU A 59 18.30 19.19 62.47
CA GLU A 59 19.08 18.03 62.05
C GLU A 59 18.19 16.88 61.59
N GLN A 60 17.11 16.58 62.32
CA GLN A 60 16.17 15.53 61.93
C GLN A 60 15.53 15.84 60.56
N ARG A 61 15.04 17.07 60.36
CA ARG A 61 14.53 17.51 59.04
C ARG A 61 15.57 17.38 57.94
N ASN A 62 16.83 17.68 58.23
CA ASN A 62 17.91 17.57 57.24
C ASN A 62 18.20 16.09 56.90
N ARG A 63 18.21 15.20 57.89
CA ARG A 63 18.34 13.74 57.68
C ARG A 63 17.19 13.19 56.82
N ASP A 64 15.96 13.59 57.12
CA ASP A 64 14.78 13.14 56.37
C ASP A 64 14.84 13.62 54.91
N LEU A 65 15.17 14.89 54.69
CA LEU A 65 15.37 15.45 53.34
C LEU A 65 16.52 14.75 52.60
N GLN A 66 17.58 14.39 53.29
CA GLN A 66 18.71 13.67 52.69
C GLN A 66 18.32 12.25 52.28
N ALA A 67 17.54 11.54 53.10
CA ALA A 67 17.00 10.22 52.77
C ALA A 67 16.05 10.29 51.56
N ASP A 68 15.16 11.28 51.51
CA ASP A 68 14.29 11.52 50.36
C ASP A 68 15.08 11.85 49.10
N ASN A 69 16.13 12.67 49.21
CA ASN A 69 17.00 13.01 48.08
C ASN A 69 17.72 11.77 47.53
N GLN A 70 18.20 10.88 48.40
CA GLN A 70 18.79 9.61 48.00
C GLN A 70 17.76 8.71 47.31
N ARG A 71 16.56 8.58 47.86
CA ARG A 71 15.47 7.81 47.24
C ARG A 71 15.14 8.32 45.84
N LEU A 72 14.98 9.64 45.68
CA LEU A 72 14.69 10.27 44.39
C LEU A 72 15.84 10.09 43.39
N LYS A 73 17.10 10.13 43.85
CA LYS A 73 18.26 9.84 42.99
C LYS A 73 18.22 8.42 42.43
N TYR A 74 17.94 7.43 43.27
CA TYR A 74 17.78 6.05 42.81
C TYR A 74 16.61 5.89 41.84
N GLU A 75 15.48 6.56 42.09
CA GLU A 75 14.34 6.52 41.18
C GLU A 75 14.69 7.14 39.81
N VAL A 76 15.42 8.26 39.80
CA VAL A 76 15.90 8.89 38.56
C VAL A 76 16.85 7.97 37.79
N GLU A 77 17.78 7.31 38.48
CA GLU A 77 18.70 6.35 37.86
C GLU A 77 17.96 5.13 37.28
N ALA A 78 17.02 4.57 38.04
CA ALA A 78 16.20 3.45 37.57
C ALA A 78 15.32 3.82 36.36
N LEU A 79 14.79 5.05 36.32
CA LEU A 79 14.04 5.54 35.16
C LEU A 79 14.93 5.77 33.94
N LYS A 80 16.15 6.28 34.14
CA LYS A 80 17.15 6.44 33.06
C LYS A 80 17.54 5.09 32.47
N GLU A 81 17.83 4.10 33.31
CA GLU A 81 18.19 2.74 32.85
C GLU A 81 17.05 2.11 32.05
N LYS A 82 15.80 2.22 32.54
CA LYS A 82 14.62 1.75 31.79
C LYS A 82 14.46 2.46 30.46
N LEU A 83 14.67 3.77 30.42
CA LEU A 83 14.57 4.56 29.21
C LEU A 83 15.64 4.15 28.19
N GLU A 84 16.88 3.97 28.63
CA GLU A 84 17.99 3.50 27.80
C GLU A 84 17.73 2.10 27.24
N HIS A 85 17.23 1.19 28.07
CA HIS A 85 16.84 -0.15 27.64
C HIS A 85 15.75 -0.11 26.56
N GLN A 86 14.72 0.73 26.74
CA GLN A 86 13.66 0.92 25.74
C GLN A 86 14.19 1.55 24.44
N TYR A 87 15.09 2.53 24.53
CA TYR A 87 15.73 3.10 23.35
C TYR A 87 16.55 2.05 22.58
N ALA A 88 17.37 1.26 23.28
CA ALA A 88 18.16 0.21 22.66
C ALA A 88 17.27 -0.86 21.99
N GLN A 89 16.16 -1.24 22.64
CA GLN A 89 15.20 -2.19 22.07
C GLN A 89 14.48 -1.60 20.84
N SER A 90 13.99 -0.37 20.93
CA SER A 90 13.33 0.34 19.83
C SER A 90 14.27 0.50 18.64
N TYR A 91 15.53 0.86 18.88
CA TYR A 91 16.54 0.98 17.84
C TYR A 91 16.76 -0.34 17.09
N LYS A 92 16.87 -1.46 17.82
CA LYS A 92 16.97 -2.80 17.22
C LYS A 92 15.75 -3.14 16.37
N GLN A 93 14.54 -2.83 16.85
CA GLN A 93 13.31 -3.06 16.11
C GLN A 93 13.24 -2.23 14.82
N VAL A 94 13.61 -0.94 14.89
CA VAL A 94 13.64 -0.06 13.72
C VAL A 94 14.65 -0.58 12.69
N SER A 95 15.85 -1.01 13.12
CA SER A 95 16.85 -1.59 12.21
C SER A 95 16.32 -2.82 11.48
N VAL A 96 15.66 -3.75 12.18
CA VAL A 96 15.05 -4.94 11.56
C VAL A 96 13.95 -4.55 10.56
N LEU A 97 13.10 -3.58 10.92
CA LEU A 97 12.05 -3.11 10.03
C LEU A 97 12.60 -2.40 8.79
N GLU A 98 13.71 -1.69 8.91
CA GLU A 98 14.42 -1.07 7.78
C GLU A 98 14.99 -2.13 6.83
N ASP A 99 15.58 -3.19 7.37
CA ASP A 99 16.09 -4.33 6.60
C ASP A 99 14.94 -5.04 5.88
N ASP A 100 13.84 -5.38 6.57
CA ASP A 100 12.65 -6.02 5.99
C ASP A 100 12.02 -5.15 4.89
N LEU A 101 11.97 -3.83 5.09
CA LEU A 101 11.47 -2.89 4.10
C LEU A 101 12.35 -2.87 2.85
N SER A 102 13.68 -2.90 3.03
CA SER A 102 14.63 -2.99 1.91
C SER A 102 14.47 -4.31 1.15
N GLN A 103 14.32 -5.43 1.85
CA GLN A 103 14.11 -6.75 1.26
C GLN A 103 12.80 -6.80 0.47
N THR A 104 11.72 -6.28 1.05
CA THR A 104 10.40 -6.23 0.40
C THR A 104 10.45 -5.39 -0.89
N ARG A 105 11.17 -4.27 -0.88
CA ARG A 105 11.38 -3.44 -2.07
C ARG A 105 12.18 -4.19 -3.15
N ALA A 106 13.23 -4.91 -2.76
CA ALA A 106 14.02 -5.73 -3.68
C ALA A 106 13.18 -6.85 -4.32
N ILE A 107 12.37 -7.56 -3.53
CA ILE A 107 11.46 -8.60 -4.04
C ILE A 107 10.43 -8.00 -5.00
N LYS A 108 9.85 -6.84 -4.65
CA LYS A 108 8.92 -6.13 -5.54
C LYS A 108 9.56 -5.79 -6.88
N GLU A 109 10.79 -5.27 -6.88
CA GLU A 109 11.51 -4.94 -8.11
C GLU A 109 11.78 -6.18 -8.97
N GLN A 110 12.19 -7.28 -8.33
CA GLN A 110 12.40 -8.56 -9.02
C GLN A 110 11.11 -9.10 -9.65
N LEU A 111 10.00 -9.08 -8.92
CA LEU A 111 8.70 -9.50 -9.46
C LEU A 111 8.25 -8.60 -10.61
N HIS A 112 8.48 -7.29 -10.50
CA HIS A 112 8.13 -6.36 -11.56
C HIS A 112 8.95 -6.58 -12.83
N LYS A 113 10.24 -6.89 -12.69
CA LYS A 113 11.10 -7.34 -13.80
C LYS A 113 10.60 -8.65 -14.40
N TYR A 114 10.29 -9.63 -13.57
CA TYR A 114 9.80 -10.93 -14.01
C TYR A 114 8.48 -10.84 -14.79
N VAL A 115 7.56 -9.96 -14.39
CA VAL A 115 6.33 -9.70 -15.15
C VAL A 115 6.64 -9.22 -16.57
N ARG A 116 7.60 -8.29 -16.74
CA ARG A 116 8.00 -7.81 -18.08
C ARG A 116 8.60 -8.93 -18.93
N GLU A 117 9.39 -9.81 -18.32
CA GLU A 117 9.95 -10.98 -19.01
C GLU A 117 8.86 -11.95 -19.48
N LEU A 118 7.82 -12.18 -18.66
CA LEU A 118 6.66 -12.98 -19.04
C LEU A 118 5.83 -12.33 -20.15
N GLU A 119 5.63 -11.00 -20.09
CA GLU A 119 4.94 -10.24 -21.13
C GLU A 119 5.68 -10.38 -22.47
N GLN A 120 7.00 -10.21 -22.47
CA GLN A 120 7.83 -10.39 -23.66
C GLN A 120 7.75 -11.81 -24.23
N ALA A 121 7.84 -12.83 -23.37
CA ALA A 121 7.72 -14.22 -23.80
C ALA A 121 6.33 -14.53 -24.40
N ASN A 122 5.27 -13.88 -23.89
CA ASN A 122 3.93 -14.00 -24.43
C ASN A 122 3.81 -13.34 -25.81
N ASP A 123 4.38 -12.14 -25.99
CA ASP A 123 4.44 -11.46 -27.30
C ASP A 123 5.17 -12.32 -28.34
N ASP A 124 6.29 -12.95 -27.94
CA ASP A 124 7.05 -13.86 -28.81
C ASP A 124 6.24 -15.11 -29.17
N LEU A 125 5.49 -15.66 -28.21
CA LEU A 125 4.59 -16.80 -28.43
C LEU A 125 3.46 -16.44 -29.39
N GLU A 126 2.84 -15.27 -29.23
CA GLU A 126 1.81 -14.78 -30.15
C GLU A 126 2.36 -14.58 -31.56
N ARG A 127 3.59 -14.07 -31.69
CA ARG A 127 4.27 -13.94 -32.99
C ARG A 127 4.48 -15.30 -33.64
N ALA A 128 5.00 -16.27 -32.89
CA ALA A 128 5.21 -17.64 -33.36
C ALA A 128 3.88 -18.31 -33.79
N LYS A 129 2.81 -18.07 -33.02
CA LYS A 129 1.46 -18.54 -33.36
C LYS A 129 0.98 -17.95 -34.68
N ARG A 130 1.13 -16.63 -34.90
CA ARG A 130 0.73 -15.99 -36.17
C ARG A 130 1.51 -16.55 -37.35
N ALA A 131 2.83 -16.71 -37.21
CA ALA A 131 3.65 -17.32 -38.26
C ALA A 131 3.22 -18.76 -38.58
N THR A 132 2.87 -19.54 -37.56
CA THR A 132 2.38 -20.91 -37.74
C THR A 132 1.05 -20.94 -38.47
N ILE A 133 0.11 -20.06 -38.12
CA ILE A 133 -1.20 -19.95 -38.80
C ILE A 133 -1.00 -19.65 -40.29
N VAL A 134 -0.20 -18.64 -40.62
CA VAL A 134 0.09 -18.29 -42.03
C VAL A 134 0.73 -19.46 -42.77
N SER A 135 1.67 -20.18 -42.14
CA SER A 135 2.28 -21.37 -42.75
C SER A 135 1.28 -22.51 -42.98
N LEU A 136 0.26 -22.65 -42.14
CA LEU A 136 -0.81 -23.64 -42.32
C LEU A 136 -1.75 -23.21 -43.44
N GLU A 137 -2.16 -21.94 -43.47
CA GLU A 137 -2.99 -21.36 -44.54
C GLU A 137 -2.32 -21.51 -45.92
N ASP A 138 -1.00 -21.27 -46.00
CA ASP A 138 -0.21 -21.48 -47.22
C ASP A 138 -0.22 -22.96 -47.67
N PHE A 139 -0.16 -23.89 -46.72
CA PHE A 139 -0.22 -25.32 -47.01
C PHE A 139 -1.61 -25.74 -47.48
N GLU A 140 -2.66 -25.27 -46.81
CA GLU A 140 -4.05 -25.47 -47.22
C GLU A 140 -4.30 -24.94 -48.64
N GLN A 141 -3.80 -23.76 -48.97
CA GLN A 141 -3.93 -23.20 -50.32
C GLN A 141 -3.22 -24.07 -51.37
N ARG A 142 -2.01 -24.56 -51.07
CA ARG A 142 -1.28 -25.46 -51.98
C ARG A 142 -2.01 -26.78 -52.19
N LEU A 143 -2.59 -27.34 -51.12
CA LEU A 143 -3.41 -28.55 -51.20
C LEU A 143 -4.66 -28.31 -52.05
N ASN A 144 -5.37 -27.22 -51.85
CA ASN A 144 -6.55 -26.87 -52.65
C ASN A 144 -6.21 -26.75 -54.14
N GLN A 145 -5.11 -26.08 -54.49
CA GLN A 145 -4.66 -26.01 -55.88
C GLN A 145 -4.25 -27.38 -56.44
N ALA A 146 -3.71 -28.28 -55.61
CA ALA A 146 -3.40 -29.64 -56.05
C ALA A 146 -4.69 -30.45 -56.30
N ILE A 147 -5.71 -30.28 -55.46
CA ILE A 147 -7.04 -30.88 -55.63
C ILE A 147 -7.68 -30.37 -56.93
N GLU A 148 -7.68 -29.06 -57.17
CA GLU A 148 -8.21 -28.46 -58.41
C GLU A 148 -7.52 -29.01 -59.66
N ARG A 149 -6.18 -29.14 -59.65
CA ARG A 149 -5.44 -29.74 -60.76
C ARG A 149 -5.78 -31.22 -60.95
N ASN A 150 -5.95 -32.00 -59.88
CA ASN A 150 -6.36 -33.40 -59.99
C ASN A 150 -7.78 -33.54 -60.56
N ALA A 151 -8.72 -32.71 -60.12
CA ALA A 151 -10.08 -32.70 -60.67
C ALA A 151 -10.10 -32.34 -62.17
N PHE A 152 -9.26 -31.39 -62.59
CA PHE A 152 -9.10 -31.07 -64.01
C PHE A 152 -8.52 -32.26 -64.80
N LEU A 153 -7.48 -32.92 -64.28
CA LEU A 153 -6.92 -34.11 -64.91
C LEU A 153 -7.91 -35.28 -64.98
N GLU A 154 -8.74 -35.49 -63.94
CA GLU A 154 -9.83 -36.48 -63.97
C GLU A 154 -10.80 -36.18 -65.11
N SER A 155 -11.20 -34.92 -65.31
CA SER A 155 -12.09 -34.55 -66.42
C SER A 155 -11.46 -34.77 -67.81
N GLU A 156 -10.15 -34.50 -67.97
CA GLU A 156 -9.44 -34.81 -69.22
C GLU A 156 -9.36 -36.32 -69.49
N LEU A 157 -9.24 -37.13 -68.43
CA LEU A 157 -9.28 -38.59 -68.54
C LEU A 157 -10.67 -39.09 -68.93
N ASP A 158 -11.72 -38.52 -68.35
CA ASP A 158 -13.13 -38.84 -68.69
C ASP A 158 -13.44 -38.49 -70.16
N GLU A 159 -13.01 -37.32 -70.64
CA GLU A 159 -13.16 -36.91 -72.04
C GLU A 159 -12.43 -37.88 -72.98
N LYS A 160 -11.21 -38.28 -72.61
CA LYS A 160 -10.43 -39.28 -73.35
C LYS A 160 -11.14 -40.63 -73.39
N GLU A 161 -11.73 -41.08 -72.28
CA GLU A 161 -12.52 -42.31 -72.23
C GLU A 161 -13.76 -42.23 -73.13
N SER A 162 -14.52 -41.13 -73.08
CA SER A 162 -15.67 -40.87 -73.96
C SER A 162 -15.28 -40.91 -75.44
N LEU A 163 -14.14 -40.32 -75.81
CA LEU A 163 -13.63 -40.37 -77.17
C LEU A 163 -13.22 -41.79 -77.58
N LEU A 164 -12.59 -42.57 -76.68
CA LEU A 164 -12.26 -43.97 -76.94
C LEU A 164 -13.52 -44.81 -77.21
N VAL A 165 -14.58 -44.62 -76.43
CA VAL A 165 -15.88 -45.26 -76.67
C VAL A 165 -16.46 -44.87 -78.03
N SER A 166 -16.41 -43.57 -78.37
CA SER A 166 -16.89 -43.06 -79.65
C SER A 166 -16.11 -43.62 -80.84
N VAL A 167 -14.78 -43.69 -80.74
CA VAL A 167 -13.90 -44.32 -81.74
C VAL A 167 -14.20 -45.80 -81.88
N GLN A 168 -14.44 -46.50 -80.78
CA GLN A 168 -14.79 -47.92 -80.81
C GLN A 168 -16.13 -48.14 -81.53
N ARG A 169 -17.14 -47.33 -81.22
CA ARG A 169 -18.43 -47.36 -81.91
C ARG A 169 -18.30 -47.10 -83.41
N LEU A 170 -17.55 -46.08 -83.82
CA LEU A 170 -17.28 -45.79 -85.24
C LEU A 170 -16.54 -46.93 -85.94
N LYS A 171 -15.62 -47.62 -85.23
CA LYS A 171 -14.96 -48.82 -85.77
C LYS A 171 -15.96 -49.94 -86.00
N ASP A 172 -16.89 -50.15 -85.06
CA ASP A 172 -17.94 -51.17 -85.19
C ASP A 172 -18.88 -50.83 -86.35
N GLU A 173 -19.32 -49.57 -86.47
CA GLU A 173 -20.14 -49.08 -87.60
C GLU A 173 -19.39 -49.23 -88.95
N ALA A 174 -18.11 -48.87 -89.01
CA ALA A 174 -17.29 -49.05 -90.21
C ALA A 174 -17.12 -50.54 -90.57
N ARG A 175 -17.03 -51.41 -89.57
CA ARG A 175 -16.98 -52.86 -89.75
C ARG A 175 -18.32 -53.39 -90.25
N ASP A 176 -19.44 -52.90 -89.75
CA ASP A 176 -20.79 -53.30 -90.20
C ASP A 176 -21.06 -52.83 -91.63
N LEU A 177 -20.73 -51.59 -91.96
CA LEU A 177 -20.82 -51.07 -93.33
C LEU A 177 -19.94 -51.86 -94.32
N ARG A 178 -18.73 -52.25 -93.92
CA ARG A 178 -17.89 -53.15 -94.74
C ARG A 178 -18.55 -54.52 -94.96
N GLN A 179 -19.21 -55.07 -93.94
CA GLN A 179 -19.99 -56.30 -94.09
C GLN A 179 -21.19 -56.10 -95.04
N GLU A 180 -21.92 -54.99 -94.92
CA GLU A 180 -23.02 -54.67 -95.83
C GLU A 180 -22.56 -54.50 -97.28
N LEU A 181 -21.42 -53.85 -97.51
CA LEU A 181 -20.84 -53.72 -98.84
C LEU A 181 -20.42 -55.08 -99.41
N ALA A 182 -19.79 -55.94 -98.60
CA ALA A 182 -19.44 -57.30 -99.03
C ALA A 182 -20.68 -58.15 -99.35
N VAL A 183 -21.78 -57.97 -98.62
CA VAL A 183 -23.08 -58.61 -98.93
C VAL A 183 -23.67 -58.03 -100.21
N ARG A 184 -23.62 -56.72 -100.43
CA ARG A 184 -24.08 -56.08 -101.68
C ARG A 184 -23.27 -56.52 -102.90
N GLU A 185 -21.96 -56.69 -102.79
CA GLU A 185 -21.13 -57.28 -103.85
C GLU A 185 -21.57 -58.72 -104.16
N ARG A 186 -21.82 -59.54 -103.13
CA ARG A 186 -22.36 -60.90 -103.30
C ARG A 186 -23.79 -60.91 -103.90
N GLN A 187 -24.61 -59.90 -103.60
CA GLN A 187 -25.95 -59.74 -104.18
C GLN A 187 -25.90 -59.17 -105.62
N GLN A 188 -24.90 -58.34 -105.96
CA GLN A 188 -24.63 -57.89 -107.33
C GLN A 188 -24.12 -59.03 -108.23
N GLU A 189 -23.40 -60.02 -107.68
CA GLU A 189 -23.08 -61.25 -108.43
C GLU A 189 -24.33 -62.08 -108.76
N VAL A 190 -25.39 -62.04 -107.94
CA VAL A 190 -26.67 -62.73 -108.20
C VAL A 190 -27.61 -61.92 -109.12
N THR A 191 -27.40 -60.60 -109.23
CA THR A 191 -28.31 -59.68 -109.96
C THR A 191 -27.63 -59.03 -111.17
N ARG A 192 -27.06 -59.84 -112.07
CA ARG A 192 -26.64 -59.40 -113.43
C ARG A 192 -27.74 -59.63 -114.48
N LYS A 193 -28.96 -59.12 -114.28
CA LYS A 193 -29.98 -58.82 -115.32
C LYS A 193 -30.93 -57.82 -114.64
N SER A 194 -31.11 -56.55 -114.98
CA SER A 194 -31.10 -55.83 -116.27
C SER A 194 -31.02 -54.32 -115.97
N ALA A 195 -30.52 -53.50 -116.91
CA ALA A 195 -30.57 -52.03 -116.89
C ALA A 195 -31.90 -51.51 -117.53
N PRO A 196 -32.14 -50.21 -117.86
CA PRO A 196 -31.42 -48.94 -117.56
C PRO A 196 -32.34 -47.71 -117.26
N SER A 197 -31.70 -46.53 -117.05
CA SER A 197 -32.05 -45.18 -117.57
C SER A 197 -32.43 -44.05 -116.58
N SER A 198 -31.69 -42.94 -116.69
CA SER A 198 -31.85 -41.56 -116.15
C SER A 198 -32.97 -40.76 -116.89
N PRO A 199 -33.28 -39.43 -116.71
CA PRO A 199 -32.55 -38.26 -116.14
C PRO A 199 -33.41 -37.37 -115.17
N THR A 200 -33.03 -36.23 -114.56
CA THR A 200 -32.80 -34.87 -115.13
C THR A 200 -32.66 -33.84 -113.96
N LEU A 201 -31.66 -32.93 -114.01
CA LEU A 201 -31.59 -31.45 -113.69
C LEU A 201 -32.40 -30.85 -112.50
N ASP A 202 -32.01 -29.83 -111.71
CA ASP A 202 -31.18 -28.61 -111.89
C ASP A 202 -30.78 -27.94 -110.55
N CYS A 203 -29.78 -27.04 -110.65
CA CYS A 203 -29.36 -25.87 -109.84
C CYS A 203 -30.28 -25.36 -108.69
N GLU A 204 -29.79 -24.82 -107.57
CA GLU A 204 -29.29 -23.43 -107.44
C GLU A 204 -28.43 -23.18 -106.17
N LYS A 205 -27.99 -21.92 -106.02
CA LYS A 205 -26.70 -21.45 -105.51
C LYS A 205 -26.89 -20.56 -104.27
N MET A 206 -25.81 -20.44 -103.48
CA MET A 206 -25.31 -19.20 -102.87
C MET A 206 -25.64 -18.83 -101.41
N ASP A 207 -24.57 -18.33 -100.80
CA ASP A 207 -24.37 -17.75 -99.47
C ASP A 207 -25.35 -16.63 -99.07
N SER A 208 -25.49 -16.38 -97.77
CA SER A 208 -24.96 -15.16 -97.12
C SER A 208 -25.49 -14.99 -95.69
N ALA A 209 -24.72 -14.22 -94.93
CA ALA A 209 -24.66 -14.13 -93.48
C ALA A 209 -25.63 -13.11 -92.84
N VAL A 210 -25.38 -12.93 -91.53
CA VAL A 210 -25.50 -11.74 -90.66
C VAL A 210 -26.74 -11.52 -89.75
N GLN A 211 -26.39 -11.32 -88.48
CA GLN A 211 -26.97 -10.49 -87.39
C GLN A 211 -28.10 -11.03 -86.50
N ALA A 212 -27.72 -11.29 -85.24
CA ALA A 212 -28.43 -10.72 -84.11
C ALA A 212 -27.42 -10.15 -83.11
N SER A 213 -27.53 -8.83 -82.94
CA SER A 213 -26.79 -7.98 -82.02
C SER A 213 -27.37 -8.10 -80.60
N LEU A 214 -26.54 -8.11 -79.56
CA LEU A 214 -26.75 -7.21 -78.43
C LEU A 214 -25.46 -7.05 -77.61
N SER A 215 -25.25 -5.80 -77.21
CA SER A 215 -23.97 -5.20 -76.86
C SER A 215 -23.58 -5.40 -75.39
N LEU A 216 -22.27 -5.47 -75.13
CA LEU A 216 -21.67 -4.91 -73.91
C LEU A 216 -21.58 -3.39 -74.05
N PRO A 217 -21.41 -2.63 -72.93
CA PRO A 217 -20.11 -1.98 -72.82
C PRO A 217 -19.48 -1.94 -71.41
N ALA A 218 -18.18 -1.65 -71.50
CA ALA A 218 -17.07 -1.57 -70.55
C ALA A 218 -17.23 -0.84 -69.19
N THR A 219 -16.30 -1.26 -68.33
CA THR A 219 -15.76 -0.76 -67.05
C THR A 219 -15.43 0.75 -66.98
N PRO A 220 -15.31 1.35 -65.77
CA PRO A 220 -13.96 1.42 -65.16
C PRO A 220 -13.90 1.23 -63.62
N VAL A 221 -12.83 0.56 -63.19
CA VAL A 221 -11.91 0.87 -62.06
C VAL A 221 -12.46 1.72 -60.89
N GLY A 222 -12.46 1.13 -59.69
CA GLY A 222 -12.56 1.87 -58.43
C GLY A 222 -12.42 0.98 -57.20
N LYS A 223 -11.38 1.22 -56.40
CA LYS A 223 -10.98 0.52 -55.18
C LYS A 223 -12.02 0.64 -54.06
N GLY A 224 -12.08 -0.37 -53.18
CA GLY A 224 -12.49 -0.21 -51.78
C GLY A 224 -13.65 -1.08 -51.31
N THR A 225 -13.41 -2.37 -51.04
CA THR A 225 -14.21 -3.13 -50.08
C THR A 225 -13.60 -2.93 -48.70
N GLU A 226 -14.00 -1.88 -48.02
CA GLU A 226 -13.83 -1.76 -46.58
C GLU A 226 -14.92 -2.56 -45.88
N ASN A 227 -14.50 -3.71 -45.35
CA ASN A 227 -15.18 -4.38 -44.26
C ASN A 227 -15.22 -3.41 -43.06
N THR A 228 -16.36 -2.74 -42.86
CA THR A 228 -16.61 -2.01 -41.61
C THR A 228 -16.88 -3.04 -40.52
N PHE A 229 -15.80 -3.38 -39.82
CA PHE A 229 -15.81 -3.97 -38.49
C PHE A 229 -16.76 -3.21 -37.56
N PRO A 230 -17.39 -3.89 -36.60
CA PRO A 230 -18.08 -3.22 -35.51
C PRO A 230 -17.08 -2.39 -34.68
N SER A 231 -17.57 -1.23 -34.26
CA SER A 231 -16.85 -0.11 -33.64
C SER A 231 -15.87 -0.47 -32.51
N PRO A 232 -14.82 0.35 -32.31
CA PRO A 232 -14.04 0.36 -31.09
C PRO A 232 -14.91 0.88 -29.94
N LYS A 233 -14.87 0.18 -28.80
CA LYS A 233 -15.49 0.63 -27.56
C LYS A 233 -14.85 1.95 -27.12
N ALA A 234 -15.59 3.03 -27.33
CA ALA A 234 -15.47 4.24 -26.54
C ALA A 234 -15.77 3.91 -25.07
N ILE A 235 -14.96 4.50 -24.20
CA ILE A 235 -15.17 4.59 -22.75
C ILE A 235 -16.52 5.28 -22.51
N PRO A 236 -17.43 4.70 -21.70
CA PRO A 236 -18.46 5.49 -21.05
C PRO A 236 -18.06 5.70 -19.57
N ASN A 237 -17.65 6.92 -19.28
CA ASN A 237 -18.02 7.54 -18.00
C ASN A 237 -19.55 7.49 -17.91
N GLY A 238 -20.10 6.76 -16.94
CA GLY A 238 -21.56 6.70 -16.78
C GLY A 238 -22.03 5.78 -15.67
N PHE A 239 -22.37 6.40 -14.54
CA PHE A 239 -23.28 5.91 -13.51
C PHE A 239 -24.51 5.21 -14.14
N GLY A 240 -24.80 3.95 -13.79
CA GLY A 240 -26.03 3.27 -14.23
C GLY A 240 -26.02 1.73 -14.18
N THR A 241 -26.43 1.17 -13.03
CA THR A 241 -27.22 -0.08 -12.83
C THR A 241 -26.97 -1.34 -13.69
N SER A 242 -25.75 -1.65 -14.15
CA SER A 242 -25.43 -3.03 -14.57
C SER A 242 -25.14 -3.91 -13.34
N PRO A 243 -25.71 -5.13 -13.23
CA PRO A 243 -25.43 -6.00 -12.10
C PRO A 243 -23.92 -6.33 -12.08
N LEU A 244 -23.26 -5.95 -10.98
CA LEU A 244 -21.84 -6.21 -10.76
C LEU A 244 -21.54 -7.69 -11.02
N THR A 245 -20.45 -7.96 -11.74
CA THR A 245 -19.96 -9.32 -11.97
C THR A 245 -19.78 -10.03 -10.60
N PRO A 246 -20.02 -11.36 -10.51
CA PRO A 246 -19.91 -12.08 -9.24
C PRO A 246 -18.57 -11.83 -8.51
N SER A 247 -17.47 -11.73 -9.26
CA SER A 247 -16.14 -11.42 -8.74
C SER A 247 -16.03 -9.99 -8.17
N ALA A 248 -16.56 -8.97 -8.87
CA ALA A 248 -16.57 -7.59 -8.38
C ALA A 248 -17.43 -7.44 -7.12
N ARG A 249 -18.53 -8.19 -7.02
CA ARG A 249 -19.41 -8.22 -5.84
C ARG A 249 -18.69 -8.82 -4.62
N ILE A 250 -18.01 -9.96 -4.80
CA ILE A 250 -17.28 -10.63 -3.71
C ILE A 250 -16.10 -9.74 -3.24
N SER A 251 -15.36 -9.13 -4.16
CA SER A 251 -14.28 -8.19 -3.82
C SER A 251 -14.81 -6.98 -3.06
N ALA A 252 -15.93 -6.39 -3.48
CA ALA A 252 -16.54 -5.26 -2.78
C ALA A 252 -17.01 -5.64 -1.36
N LEU A 253 -17.61 -6.82 -1.19
CA LEU A 253 -18.03 -7.32 0.13
C LEU A 253 -16.84 -7.58 1.06
N ASN A 254 -15.73 -8.11 0.56
CA ASN A 254 -14.51 -8.30 1.35
C ASN A 254 -13.92 -6.96 1.81
N ILE A 255 -13.85 -5.96 0.92
CA ILE A 255 -13.37 -4.62 1.26
C ILE A 255 -14.27 -3.96 2.32
N VAL A 256 -15.59 -4.06 2.17
CA VAL A 256 -16.55 -3.54 3.16
C VAL A 256 -16.42 -4.29 4.48
N GLY A 257 -16.23 -5.61 4.46
CA GLY A 257 -16.00 -6.42 5.65
C GLY A 257 -14.73 -6.03 6.40
N ASP A 258 -13.63 -5.78 5.67
CA ASP A 258 -12.37 -5.33 6.25
C ASP A 258 -12.46 -3.91 6.83
N LEU A 259 -13.19 -3.02 6.16
CA LEU A 259 -13.48 -1.67 6.66
C LEU A 259 -14.30 -1.73 7.95
N LEU A 260 -15.37 -2.52 8.02
CA LEU A 260 -16.18 -2.68 9.23
C LEU A 260 -15.36 -3.25 10.39
N ARG A 261 -14.46 -4.21 10.13
CA ARG A 261 -13.56 -4.76 11.16
C ARG A 261 -12.57 -3.71 11.66
N LYS A 262 -12.00 -2.89 10.76
CA LYS A 262 -11.11 -1.78 11.13
C LYS A 262 -11.84 -0.69 11.91
N VAL A 263 -13.09 -0.36 11.53
CA VAL A 263 -13.93 0.59 12.25
C VAL A 263 -14.25 0.06 13.65
N GLY A 264 -14.63 -1.20 13.81
CA GLY A 264 -14.86 -1.80 15.13
C GLY A 264 -13.61 -1.81 16.02
N ALA A 265 -12.43 -2.04 15.45
CA ALA A 265 -11.15 -1.94 16.17
C ALA A 265 -10.83 -0.49 16.58
N LEU A 266 -11.13 0.49 15.72
CA LEU A 266 -10.97 1.90 16.03
C LEU A 266 -11.94 2.37 17.12
N GLU A 267 -13.21 1.95 17.07
CA GLU A 267 -14.21 2.23 18.11
C GLU A 267 -13.80 1.65 19.46
N SER A 268 -13.26 0.42 19.47
CA SER A 268 -12.75 -0.22 20.69
C SER A 268 -11.57 0.56 21.28
N LYS A 269 -10.62 1.02 20.44
CA LYS A 269 -9.51 1.87 20.88
C LYS A 269 -9.99 3.24 21.37
N LEU A 270 -10.99 3.84 20.72
CA LEU A 270 -11.54 5.13 21.11
C LEU A 270 -12.30 5.04 22.44
N ALA A 271 -13.04 3.94 22.66
CA ALA A 271 -13.66 3.64 23.95
C ALA A 271 -12.60 3.45 25.05
N ALA A 272 -11.51 2.74 24.77
CA ALA A 272 -10.39 2.58 25.69
C ALA A 272 -9.72 3.94 26.03
N CYS A 273 -9.48 4.80 25.04
CA CYS A 273 -8.95 6.16 25.26
C CYS A 273 -9.90 7.02 26.09
N ARG A 274 -11.21 6.92 25.87
CA ARG A 274 -12.22 7.66 26.66
C ARG A 274 -12.25 7.18 28.11
N ASN A 275 -12.10 5.88 28.34
CA ASN A 275 -12.02 5.32 29.69
C ASN A 275 -10.71 5.73 30.37
N PHE A 276 -9.58 5.69 29.65
CA PHE A 276 -8.29 6.18 30.17
C PHE A 276 -8.33 7.67 30.54
N ALA A 277 -8.99 8.51 29.72
CA ALA A 277 -9.18 9.92 30.02
C ALA A 277 -10.10 10.15 31.24
N LYS A 278 -11.15 9.35 31.39
CA LYS A 278 -12.01 9.37 32.59
C LYS A 278 -11.26 8.92 33.84
N ASP A 279 -10.43 7.89 33.73
CA ASP A 279 -9.58 7.42 34.82
C ASP A 279 -8.53 8.48 35.21
N GLN A 280 -7.89 9.12 34.24
CA GLN A 280 -7.00 10.28 34.50
C GLN A 280 -7.70 11.46 35.16
N ALA A 281 -8.99 11.68 34.88
CA ALA A 281 -9.78 12.71 35.53
C ALA A 281 -10.18 12.32 36.97
N SER A 282 -10.52 11.03 37.22
CA SER A 282 -10.85 10.54 38.56
C SER A 282 -9.61 10.49 39.47
N ARG A 283 -8.53 9.83 39.01
CA ARG A 283 -7.22 10.47 38.78
C ARG A 283 -6.89 11.73 39.62
N LYS A 284 -7.08 12.86 38.95
CA LYS A 284 -6.78 14.19 39.49
C LYS A 284 -7.78 14.65 40.54
N SER A 285 -9.02 14.15 40.53
CA SER A 285 -10.04 14.50 41.51
C SER A 285 -9.71 13.98 42.92
N TYR A 286 -9.17 12.75 43.04
CA TYR A 286 -8.76 12.22 44.34
C TYR A 286 -7.48 12.87 44.89
N ILE A 287 -6.61 13.42 44.02
CA ILE A 287 -5.40 14.15 44.44
C ILE A 287 -5.77 15.58 44.88
N SER A 288 -6.76 16.21 44.23
CA SER A 288 -7.22 17.56 44.57
C SER A 288 -8.07 17.63 45.84
N GLY A 289 -8.58 16.50 46.35
CA GLY A 289 -9.43 16.44 47.55
C GLY A 289 -8.70 16.40 48.88
N ASN A 290 -7.36 16.33 48.92
CA ASN A 290 -6.61 16.09 50.16
C ASN A 290 -5.49 17.09 50.47
N VAL A 291 -5.58 18.34 49.96
CA VAL A 291 -4.65 19.41 50.35
C VAL A 291 -5.45 20.69 50.63
N ASN A 292 -5.88 20.84 51.87
CA ASN A 292 -6.35 22.11 52.41
C ASN A 292 -5.26 22.68 53.34
N CYS A 293 -4.48 23.64 52.85
CA CYS A 293 -3.77 24.61 53.69
C CYS A 293 -3.32 25.83 52.86
N GLY A 294 -3.77 27.02 53.28
CA GLY A 294 -2.92 28.21 53.42
C GLY A 294 -2.37 28.91 52.17
N VAL A 295 -3.08 29.96 51.74
CA VAL A 295 -2.60 31.32 51.37
C VAL A 295 -1.14 31.46 50.86
N LEU A 296 -0.95 31.97 49.64
CA LEU A 296 -0.31 33.27 49.35
C LEU A 296 -0.16 33.56 47.85
N ASN A 297 -0.38 34.84 47.57
CA ASN A 297 -0.28 35.60 46.33
C ASN A 297 1.14 35.57 45.71
N GLY A 298 1.23 35.58 44.37
CA GLY A 298 2.50 35.76 43.65
C GLY A 298 2.34 35.75 42.13
N ASN A 299 2.34 36.93 41.52
CA ASN A 299 2.37 37.18 40.08
C ASN A 299 3.43 36.36 39.33
N GLY A 300 3.07 35.85 38.14
CA GLY A 300 3.99 35.19 37.22
C GLY A 300 3.50 35.21 35.77
N THR A 301 3.78 36.32 35.09
CA THR A 301 3.96 36.52 33.64
C THR A 301 3.53 35.41 32.67
N LYS A 302 2.56 35.75 31.81
CA LYS A 302 2.30 35.07 30.54
C LYS A 302 3.54 35.17 29.62
N PHE A 303 4.10 34.03 29.22
CA PHE A 303 4.90 33.92 28.00
C PHE A 303 4.42 32.72 27.19
N SER A 304 3.77 33.02 26.06
CA SER A 304 3.65 32.09 24.94
C SER A 304 5.04 31.77 24.42
N ARG A 305 5.38 30.49 24.25
CA ARG A 305 6.48 30.09 23.37
C ARG A 305 6.04 28.96 22.45
N THR A 306 5.89 29.38 21.19
CA THR A 306 5.82 28.60 19.97
C THR A 306 6.95 27.57 19.90
N GLY A 307 6.60 26.32 19.61
CA GLY A 307 7.56 25.25 19.36
C GLY A 307 8.28 25.46 18.04
N HIS A 308 9.60 25.64 18.10
CA HIS A 308 10.49 25.56 16.95
C HIS A 308 10.63 24.09 16.53
N THR A 309 10.17 23.78 15.33
CA THR A 309 10.67 22.64 14.55
C THR A 309 12.02 23.05 13.96
N SER A 310 13.07 22.26 14.19
CA SER A 310 14.31 22.37 13.41
C SER A 310 14.35 21.21 12.42
N PHE A 311 14.13 21.58 11.17
CA PHE A 311 14.36 20.76 9.99
C PHE A 311 15.88 20.69 9.79
N PHE A 312 16.49 19.51 9.85
CA PHE A 312 17.85 19.33 9.37
C PHE A 312 17.79 19.01 7.88
N ASP A 313 18.10 20.02 7.08
CA ASP A 313 18.41 19.92 5.66
C ASP A 313 19.85 19.41 5.50
N LYS A 314 20.03 18.30 4.77
CA LYS A 314 21.35 17.82 4.34
C LYS A 314 21.45 18.09 2.84
N GLY A 315 22.01 19.26 2.51
CA GLY A 315 22.36 19.67 1.16
C GLY A 315 23.85 20.02 1.05
N ALA A 316 24.56 19.15 0.33
CA ALA A 316 25.76 19.38 -0.49
C ALA A 316 27.06 19.92 0.13
N VAL A 317 28.14 19.13 -0.03
CA VAL A 317 29.47 19.68 -0.30
C VAL A 317 30.07 18.90 -1.48
N GLY A 318 30.13 19.57 -2.63
CA GLY A 318 31.09 19.27 -3.68
C GLY A 318 32.04 20.46 -3.79
N PHE A 319 33.34 20.20 -3.86
CA PHE A 319 34.36 20.90 -4.66
C PHE A 319 35.73 20.31 -4.32
N THR A 320 36.28 19.52 -5.25
CA THR A 320 37.54 19.71 -5.99
C THR A 320 37.65 18.61 -7.02
#